data_AF-A0A6B2S9B5-F1
#
_entry.id   AF-A0A6B2S9B5-F1
#
_cell.length_a   1.000
_cell.length_b   1.000
_cell.length_c   1.000
_cell.angle_alpha   90.00
_cell.angle_beta   90.00
_cell.angle_gamma   90.00
#
_symmetry.space_group_name_H-M   'P 1'
#
loop_
_entity.id
_entity.type
_entity.pdbx_description
1 polymer ?
#
loop_
_entity_poly.entity_id
_entity_poly.type
_entity_poly.pdbx_seq_one_letter_code
_entity_poly.pdbx_strand_id
1 'polypeptide(L)' 'AVWRTSDLVVQAPDDRVARWSTDPRSGTPGLPDLSPGAELPVCLRTVVGGRPVFVGPDE' A
#
# COMPACT_ATOMS: atom_id res chain seq x y z
N ALA A 1 1.29 -9.37 -3.64
CA ALA A 1 1.81 -9.48 -2.26
C ALA A 1 0.67 -9.21 -1.29
N VAL A 2 0.76 -9.70 -0.06
CA VAL A 2 -0.21 -9.50 1.03
C VAL A 2 0.46 -8.69 2.13
N TRP A 3 -0.24 -7.67 2.62
CA TRP A 3 0.27 -6.71 3.60
C TRP A 3 -0.72 -6.55 4.75
N ARG A 4 -0.18 -6.43 5.97
CA ARG A 4 -0.90 -5.93 7.14
C ARG A 4 -0.60 -4.44 7.28
N THR A 5 -1.61 -3.65 7.58
CA THR A 5 -1.49 -2.19 7.77
C THR A 5 -2.42 -1.75 8.90
N SER A 6 -2.06 -0.63 9.52
CA SER A 6 -2.90 0.14 10.42
C SER A 6 -3.96 0.92 9.62
N ASP A 7 -4.32 2.12 10.06
CA ASP A 7 -5.38 2.92 9.44
C ASP A 7 -5.04 3.32 7.99
N LEU A 8 -6.07 3.30 7.15
CA LEU A 8 -5.98 3.79 5.78
C LEU A 8 -6.33 5.28 5.75
N VAL A 9 -5.41 6.08 5.23
CA VAL A 9 -5.55 7.52 5.09
C VAL A 9 -5.71 7.90 3.61
N VAL A 10 -6.62 8.83 3.32
CA VAL A 10 -6.70 9.41 1.97
C VAL A 10 -5.62 10.47 1.86
N GLN A 11 -4.56 10.13 1.13
CA GLN A 11 -3.53 11.11 0.77
C GLN A 11 -4.01 11.87 -0.46
N ALA A 12 -4.28 13.17 -0.33
CA ALA A 12 -4.45 14.01 -1.51
C ALA A 12 -3.12 14.00 -2.30
N PRO A 13 -3.13 13.78 -3.62
CA PRO A 13 -1.90 13.79 -4.40
C PRO A 13 -1.18 15.13 -4.22
N ASP A 14 0.15 15.11 -4.10
CA ASP A 14 0.94 16.31 -4.38
C ASP A 14 0.67 16.71 -5.83
N ASP A 15 0.39 17.99 -6.07
CA ASP A 15 0.10 18.56 -7.40
C ASP A 15 1.22 18.28 -8.43
N ARG A 16 2.40 17.85 -7.97
CA ARG A 16 3.55 17.48 -8.82
C ARG A 16 3.53 16.02 -9.31
N VAL A 17 2.68 15.15 -8.76
CA VAL A 17 2.68 13.70 -9.09
C VAL A 17 1.52 13.36 -10.02
N ALA A 18 1.84 12.67 -11.12
CA ALA A 18 0.86 12.25 -12.12
C ALA A 18 -0.14 11.23 -11.53
N ARG A 19 -1.43 11.51 -11.73
CA ARG A 19 -2.53 10.59 -11.41
C ARG A 19 -2.37 9.32 -12.24
N TRP A 20 -2.25 8.16 -11.60
CA TRP A 20 -2.10 6.86 -12.28
C TRP A 20 -3.36 6.45 -13.07
N SER A 21 -4.46 7.16 -12.84
CA SER A 21 -5.72 7.04 -13.56
C SER A 21 -6.27 8.42 -13.88
N THR A 22 -6.71 8.60 -15.12
CA THR A 22 -7.46 9.77 -15.58
C THR A 22 -8.97 9.58 -15.45
N ASP A 23 -9.45 8.40 -15.02
CA ASP A 23 -10.87 8.16 -14.82
C ASP A 23 -11.35 8.91 -13.56
N PRO A 24 -12.33 9.83 -13.66
CA PRO A 24 -12.85 10.57 -12.52
C PRO A 24 -13.53 9.68 -11.47
N ARG A 25 -13.91 8.44 -11.81
CA ARG A 25 -14.45 7.45 -10.87
C ARG A 25 -13.37 6.75 -10.04
N SER A 26 -12.11 6.89 -10.41
CA SER A 26 -11.00 6.18 -9.77
C SER A 26 -10.78 6.58 -8.32
N GLY A 27 -11.32 7.74 -7.90
CA GLY A 27 -11.13 8.26 -6.54
C GLY A 27 -9.65 8.38 -6.17
N THR A 28 -9.36 8.68 -4.91
CA THR A 28 -8.05 8.34 -4.34
C THR A 28 -8.33 7.31 -3.26
N PRO A 29 -7.93 6.04 -3.45
CA PRO A 29 -8.12 5.05 -2.41
C PRO A 29 -7.32 5.44 -1.17
N GLY A 30 -7.82 5.05 0.01
CA GLY A 30 -7.03 5.15 1.24
C GLY A 30 -5.79 4.28 1.13
N LEU A 31 -4.64 4.84 1.48
CA LEU A 31 -3.35 4.15 1.51
C LEU A 31 -2.87 4.03 2.97
N PRO A 32 -1.98 3.07 3.27
CA PRO A 32 -1.31 3.04 4.56
C PRO A 32 -0.66 4.38 4.90
N ASP A 33 -0.72 4.79 6.15
CA ASP A 33 0.09 5.92 6.61
C ASP A 33 1.57 5.56 6.61
N LEU A 34 2.38 6.39 5.95
CA LEU A 34 3.84 6.26 5.86
C LEU A 34 4.56 7.46 6.47
N SER A 35 3.84 8.28 7.25
CA SER A 35 4.40 9.44 7.94
C SER A 35 5.51 9.01 8.92
N PRO A 36 6.55 9.84 9.14
CA PRO A 36 7.59 9.54 10.10
C PRO A 36 7.02 9.25 11.50
N GLY A 37 7.37 8.10 12.07
CA GLY A 37 6.88 7.66 13.38
C GLY A 37 5.57 6.87 13.36
N ALA A 38 4.90 6.77 12.21
CA ALA A 38 3.77 5.85 12.04
C ALA A 38 4.24 4.39 12.02
N GLU A 39 3.37 3.48 12.46
CA GLU A 39 3.59 2.05 12.29
C GLU A 39 3.54 1.68 10.80
N LEU A 40 4.68 1.21 10.27
CA LEU A 40 4.79 0.88 8.86
C LEU A 40 4.07 -0.44 8.52
N PRO A 41 3.47 -0.54 7.33
CA PRO A 41 2.82 -1.76 6.89
C PRO A 41 3.84 -2.91 6.77
N VAL A 42 3.43 -4.09 7.24
CA VAL A 42 4.25 -5.30 7.24
C VAL A 42 3.84 -6.19 6.08
N CYS A 43 4.81 -6.54 5.23
CA CYS A 43 4.58 -7.56 4.21
C CYS A 43 4.43 -8.92 4.91
N LEU A 44 3.33 -9.61 4.67
CA LEU A 44 3.11 -10.95 5.20
C LEU A 44 3.58 -12.01 4.21
N ARG A 45 3.33 -11.80 2.92
CA ARG A 45 3.72 -12.77 1.89
C ARG A 45 3.82 -12.14 0.50
N THR A 46 4.82 -12.55 -0.26
CA THR A 46 4.88 -12.29 -1.71
C THR A 46 4.91 -13.62 -2.45
N VAL A 47 4.02 -13.79 -3.42
CA VAL A 47 3.94 -15.00 -4.26
C VAL A 47 4.14 -14.58 -5.72
N VAL A 48 5.00 -15.30 -6.43
CA VAL A 48 5.26 -15.13 -7.87
C VAL A 48 5.13 -16.49 -8.54
N GLY A 49 4.26 -16.60 -9.55
CA GLY A 49 4.01 -17.88 -10.23
C GLY A 49 3.57 -19.00 -9.28
N GLY A 50 2.76 -18.68 -8.27
CA GLY A 50 2.33 -19.64 -7.24
C GLY A 50 3.39 -20.00 -6.19
N ARG A 51 4.61 -19.46 -6.29
CA ARG A 51 5.71 -19.73 -5.36
C ARG A 51 5.91 -18.55 -4.40
N PRO A 52 5.95 -18.77 -3.07
CA PRO A 52 6.31 -17.71 -2.14
C PRO A 52 7.78 -17.31 -2.37
N VAL A 53 8.01 -16.01 -2.57
CA VAL A 53 9.34 -15.39 -2.71
C VAL A 53 9.69 -14.53 -1.49
N PHE A 54 8.70 -14.24 -0.64
CA PHE A 54 8.90 -13.60 0.66
C PHE A 54 7.84 -14.11 1.63
N VAL A 55 8.24 -14.38 2.87
CA VAL A 55 7.40 -14.76 4.01
C VAL A 55 7.74 -13.82 5.16
N GLY A 56 6.71 -13.20 5.74
CA GLY A 56 6.84 -12.21 6.80
C GLY A 56 7.09 -12.84 8.18
N PRO A 57 7.34 -12.00 9.20
CA PRO A 57 7.79 -12.45 10.53
C PRO A 57 6.77 -13.25 11.36
N ASP A 58 5.53 -13.44 10.87
CA ASP A 58 4.43 -14.09 11.61
C ASP A 58 3.87 -15.36 10.88
N GLU A 59 4.64 -15.96 9.96
CA GLU A 59 4.19 -17.12 9.16
C GLU A 59 5.25 -18.24 9.05
#